data_AF-A0AAV8BR52-F1
#
_entry.id   AF-A0AAV8BR52-F1
#
_cell.length_a   1.000
_cell.length_b   1.000
_cell.length_c   1.000
_cell.angle_alpha   90.00
_cell.angle_beta   90.00
_cell.angle_gamma   90.00
#
_symmetry.space_group_name_H-M   'P 1'
#
loop_
_entity.id
_entity.type
_entity.pdbx_description
1 polymer ?
#
loop_
_entity_poly.entity_id
_entity_poly.type
_entity_poly.pdbx_seq_one_letter_code
_entity_poly.pdbx_strand_id
1 'polypeptide(L)'
;MAARPDPTSSKPPLVGFEADMNIIMNAMLDPSVQELTVVDIVGSRGVGKTYLAKEVYTSPEVQRHFDVHVWFPAAHYHSTTYWAIQDMMKQLSIKDKANISNFLRDKRYCVVFDDLNGEWIWSDILRRLPDNNNGSRILVTRRPEYRECSYPIPTSKLQCELGPRSNKQSLEMLLQAAFPKDPWDGCPAGKVDDLARQFVRKCGGLPWPLRFLGGLLTELPWNEVLGRIQAIEAAGMSFVQFAMSYRDLPSHNERVAFLYFLNFPEGTEIRAKSLVRMFEIEDINFSYNFRWRLSAKKILEDLAERSYVSTLPLPRERFNRSRNANRQKVLCGNLP
;
A
#
# COMPACT_ATOMS: atom_id res chain seq x y z
N MET A 1 27.76 -4.22 -11.47
CA MET A 1 26.58 -3.43 -11.86
C MET A 1 25.96 -2.88 -10.59
N ALA A 2 26.04 -1.57 -10.35
CA ALA A 2 25.41 -0.95 -9.19
C ALA A 2 23.88 -1.09 -9.32
N ALA A 3 23.20 -1.48 -8.25
CA ALA A 3 21.75 -1.48 -8.20
C ALA A 3 21.24 -0.07 -8.50
N ARG A 4 20.43 0.07 -9.56
CA ARG A 4 19.83 1.35 -9.94
C ARG A 4 18.84 1.77 -8.85
N PRO A 5 18.79 3.05 -8.47
CA PRO A 5 17.90 3.52 -7.42
C PRO A 5 16.44 3.28 -7.80
N ASP A 6 15.66 2.79 -6.84
CA ASP A 6 14.21 2.60 -6.97
C ASP A 6 13.56 3.98 -7.22
N PRO A 7 12.75 4.16 -8.28
CA PRO A 7 12.04 5.42 -8.55
C PRO A 7 11.08 5.84 -7.40
N THR A 8 10.86 4.97 -6.41
CA THR A 8 10.10 5.28 -5.17
C THR A 8 10.93 5.87 -4.02
N SER A 9 12.26 6.00 -4.17
CA SER A 9 13.18 6.33 -3.07
C SER A 9 13.18 7.78 -2.59
N SER A 10 12.70 8.74 -3.39
CA SER A 10 12.51 10.13 -2.92
C SER A 10 11.20 10.28 -2.15
N LYS A 11 11.20 11.05 -1.06
CA LYS A 11 9.97 11.43 -0.36
C LYS A 11 9.08 12.17 -1.36
N PRO A 12 7.85 11.68 -1.65
CA PRO A 12 7.01 12.36 -2.59
C PRO A 12 6.60 13.73 -2.00
N PRO A 13 6.41 14.73 -2.85
CA PRO A 13 5.96 16.05 -2.45
C PRO A 13 4.49 16.02 -1.98
N LEU A 14 4.12 16.94 -1.08
CA LEU A 14 2.79 17.02 -0.44
C LEU A 14 1.67 17.54 -1.37
N VAL A 15 1.91 17.64 -2.67
CA VAL A 15 0.97 18.27 -3.61
C VAL A 15 -0.43 17.70 -3.48
N GLY A 16 -1.38 18.60 -3.23
CA GLY A 16 -2.80 18.31 -3.15
C GLY A 16 -3.26 17.72 -1.82
N PHE A 17 -2.41 17.66 -0.79
CA PHE A 17 -2.75 17.22 0.57
C PHE A 17 -2.77 18.36 1.59
N GLU A 18 -2.51 19.60 1.19
CA GLU A 18 -2.26 20.73 2.10
C GLU A 18 -3.47 21.00 3.00
N ALA A 19 -4.67 21.02 2.43
CA ALA A 19 -5.90 21.23 3.19
C ALA A 19 -6.18 20.08 4.17
N ASP A 20 -6.04 18.83 3.72
CA ASP A 20 -6.25 17.65 4.56
C ASP A 20 -5.23 17.61 5.71
N MET A 21 -3.97 17.92 5.41
CA MET A 21 -2.89 18.00 6.41
C MET A 21 -3.20 19.08 7.45
N ASN A 22 -3.64 20.27 7.04
CA ASN A 22 -4.00 21.34 7.98
C ASN A 22 -5.14 20.92 8.92
N ILE A 23 -6.18 20.26 8.40
CA ILE A 23 -7.29 19.74 9.22
C ILE A 23 -6.77 18.77 10.28
N ILE A 24 -5.93 17.81 9.88
CA ILE A 24 -5.39 16.79 10.79
C ILE A 24 -4.42 17.43 11.79
N MET A 25 -3.53 18.32 11.35
CA MET A 25 -2.58 19.01 12.22
C MET A 25 -3.29 19.83 13.29
N ASN A 26 -4.34 20.57 12.92
CA ASN A 26 -5.16 21.31 13.89
C ASN A 26 -5.76 20.39 14.95
N ALA A 27 -6.30 19.24 14.55
CA ALA A 27 -6.85 18.25 15.48
C ALA A 27 -5.80 17.61 16.38
N MET A 28 -4.63 17.32 15.82
CA MET A 28 -3.51 16.72 16.54
C MET A 28 -2.91 17.69 17.57
N LEU A 29 -2.94 18.99 17.31
CA LEU A 29 -2.25 20.00 18.11
C LEU A 29 -3.20 20.91 18.90
N ASP A 30 -4.51 20.65 18.88
CA ASP A 30 -5.52 21.48 19.55
C ASP A 30 -5.28 21.51 21.08
N PRO A 31 -4.86 22.65 21.66
CA PRO A 31 -4.61 22.75 23.09
C PRO A 31 -5.89 22.84 23.94
N SER A 32 -7.05 23.10 23.31
CA SER A 32 -8.33 23.21 24.01
C SER A 32 -8.94 21.84 24.33
N VAL A 33 -8.58 20.80 23.58
CA VAL A 33 -9.09 19.43 23.74
C VAL A 33 -8.13 18.60 24.57
N GLN A 34 -8.49 18.37 25.83
CA GLN A 34 -7.66 17.65 26.79
C GLN A 34 -7.97 16.16 26.83
N GLU A 35 -9.21 15.76 26.56
CA GLU A 35 -9.58 14.34 26.50
C GLU A 35 -8.82 13.60 25.39
N LEU A 36 -8.64 12.30 25.59
CA LEU A 36 -8.10 11.41 24.56
C LEU A 36 -8.98 11.46 23.31
N THR A 37 -8.38 11.87 22.19
CA THR A 37 -9.12 12.07 20.93
C THR A 37 -8.61 11.15 19.83
N VAL A 38 -9.53 10.54 19.09
CA VAL A 38 -9.24 9.77 17.88
C VAL A 38 -9.40 10.67 16.65
N VAL A 39 -8.33 10.78 15.87
CA VAL A 39 -8.30 11.43 14.55
C VAL A 39 -8.26 10.33 13.48
N ASP A 40 -9.31 10.25 12.68
CA ASP A 40 -9.57 9.11 11.82
C ASP A 40 -9.57 9.49 10.34
N ILE A 41 -8.56 9.03 9.60
CA ILE A 41 -8.42 9.24 8.16
C ILE A 41 -9.04 8.06 7.42
N VAL A 42 -10.16 8.30 6.75
CA VAL A 42 -10.94 7.28 6.04
C VAL A 42 -10.88 7.54 4.54
N GLY A 43 -10.67 6.49 3.74
CA GLY A 43 -10.64 6.63 2.28
C GLY A 43 -10.18 5.36 1.57
N SER A 44 -10.40 5.28 0.26
CA SER A 44 -10.14 4.08 -0.53
C SER A 44 -8.66 3.70 -0.60
N ARG A 45 -8.36 2.50 -1.13
CA ARG A 45 -6.96 2.05 -1.33
C ARG A 45 -6.21 3.03 -2.25
N GLY A 46 -4.98 3.36 -1.86
CA GLY A 46 -4.07 4.21 -2.65
C GLY A 46 -4.43 5.69 -2.76
N VAL A 47 -5.43 6.16 -2.00
CA VAL A 47 -5.79 7.58 -1.89
C VAL A 47 -4.81 8.43 -1.06
N GLY A 48 -3.86 7.79 -0.39
CA GLY A 48 -2.76 8.48 0.32
C GLY A 48 -2.89 8.58 1.84
N LYS A 49 -3.80 7.84 2.49
CA LYS A 49 -4.00 7.91 3.96
C LYS A 49 -2.71 7.69 4.76
N THR A 50 -2.00 6.59 4.50
CA THR A 50 -0.73 6.26 5.15
C THR A 50 0.33 7.33 4.91
N TYR A 51 0.37 7.90 3.71
CA TYR A 51 1.27 8.99 3.39
C TYR A 51 0.95 10.21 4.25
N LEU A 52 -0.30 10.66 4.25
CA LEU A 52 -0.76 11.80 5.04
C LEU A 52 -0.53 11.61 6.54
N ALA A 53 -0.85 10.42 7.08
CA ALA A 53 -0.58 10.10 8.47
C ALA A 53 0.92 10.16 8.80
N LYS A 54 1.78 9.73 7.87
CA LYS A 54 3.23 9.77 8.05
C LYS A 54 3.76 11.19 8.01
N GLU A 55 3.23 12.04 7.13
CA GLU A 55 3.56 13.47 7.08
C GLU A 55 3.20 14.18 8.39
N VAL A 56 2.00 13.94 8.91
CA VAL A 56 1.56 14.49 10.20
C VAL A 56 2.44 13.96 11.33
N TYR A 57 2.59 12.64 11.44
CA TYR A 57 3.34 12.00 12.52
C TYR A 57 4.79 12.47 12.56
N THR A 58 5.45 12.60 11.40
CA THR A 58 6.86 13.02 11.32
C THR A 58 7.05 14.55 11.35
N SER A 59 5.97 15.33 11.38
CA SER A 59 6.05 16.79 11.44
C SER A 59 6.78 17.25 12.72
N PRO A 60 7.67 18.25 12.65
CA PRO A 60 8.39 18.74 13.82
C PRO A 60 7.46 19.23 14.94
N GLU A 61 6.29 19.77 14.59
CA GLU A 61 5.29 20.26 15.54
C GLU A 61 4.68 19.11 16.34
N VAL A 62 4.25 18.03 15.68
CA VAL A 62 3.75 16.82 16.35
C VAL A 62 4.85 16.18 17.18
N GLN A 63 6.05 16.03 16.62
CA GLN A 63 7.20 15.46 17.33
C GLN A 63 7.56 16.22 18.62
N ARG A 64 7.38 17.55 18.64
CA ARG A 64 7.59 18.37 19.84
C ARG A 64 6.41 18.40 20.79
N HIS A 65 5.20 18.16 20.30
CA HIS A 65 3.97 18.29 21.09
C HIS A 65 3.71 17.09 22.00
N PHE A 66 4.10 15.89 21.58
CA PHE A 66 3.89 14.64 22.31
C PHE A 66 5.20 14.11 22.92
N ASP A 67 5.14 13.59 24.14
CA ASP A 67 6.29 12.98 24.83
C ASP A 67 6.59 11.57 24.31
N VAL A 68 5.56 10.89 23.81
CA VAL A 68 5.61 9.49 23.39
C VAL A 68 4.96 9.32 22.03
N HIS A 69 5.62 8.54 21.18
CA HIS A 69 5.20 8.29 19.81
C HIS A 69 5.26 6.79 19.52
N VAL A 70 4.18 6.26 18.96
CA VAL A 70 4.09 4.84 18.57
C VAL A 70 3.40 4.74 17.22
N TRP A 71 3.93 3.90 16.33
CA TRP A 71 3.31 3.64 15.03
C TRP A 71 3.11 2.14 14.80
N PHE A 72 1.89 1.74 14.46
CA PHE A 72 1.54 0.36 14.13
C PHE A 72 1.03 0.24 12.69
N PRO A 73 1.73 -0.50 11.81
CA PRO A 73 1.13 -0.99 10.57
C PRO A 73 0.16 -2.11 10.92
N ALA A 74 -1.12 -1.75 11.11
CA ALA A 74 -2.19 -2.63 11.56
C ALA A 74 -2.30 -3.91 10.73
N ALA A 75 -2.16 -3.77 9.41
CA ALA A 75 -2.19 -4.87 8.47
C ALA A 75 -1.15 -5.97 8.76
N HIS A 76 -0.06 -5.71 9.48
CA HIS A 76 0.96 -6.73 9.78
C HIS A 76 0.57 -7.68 10.91
N TYR A 77 -0.44 -7.32 11.69
CA TYR A 77 -0.89 -8.10 12.83
C TYR A 77 -2.17 -8.83 12.38
N HIS A 78 -2.07 -10.06 11.89
CA HIS A 78 -3.22 -10.71 11.24
C HIS A 78 -4.14 -11.51 12.16
N SER A 79 -3.87 -11.59 13.47
CA SER A 79 -4.76 -12.34 14.40
C SER A 79 -4.41 -12.21 15.88
N THR A 80 -3.24 -11.67 16.25
CA THR A 80 -2.77 -11.71 17.65
C THR A 80 -2.41 -10.32 18.15
N THR A 81 -3.21 -9.82 19.10
CA THR A 81 -2.91 -8.63 19.91
C THR A 81 -1.57 -8.75 20.62
N TYR A 82 -1.14 -9.98 20.92
CA TYR A 82 0.14 -10.28 21.53
C TYR A 82 1.32 -9.61 20.80
N TRP A 83 1.41 -9.74 19.48
CA TRP A 83 2.55 -9.22 18.71
C TRP A 83 2.55 -7.70 18.66
N ALA A 84 1.38 -7.09 18.50
CA ALA A 84 1.23 -5.64 18.54
C ALA A 84 1.62 -5.08 19.92
N ILE A 85 1.23 -5.74 21.01
CA ILE A 85 1.62 -5.34 22.37
C ILE A 85 3.14 -5.51 22.57
N GLN A 86 3.74 -6.60 22.09
CA GLN A 86 5.21 -6.78 22.17
C GLN A 86 5.95 -5.69 21.38
N ASP A 87 5.47 -5.35 20.20
CA ASP A 87 6.05 -4.28 19.40
C ASP A 87 5.88 -2.91 20.10
N MET A 88 4.71 -2.65 20.70
CA MET A 88 4.47 -1.47 21.52
C MET A 88 5.50 -1.37 22.66
N MET A 89 5.66 -2.46 23.41
CA MET A 89 6.62 -2.52 24.52
C MET A 89 8.04 -2.26 24.04
N LYS A 90 8.41 -2.81 22.88
CA LYS A 90 9.71 -2.58 22.27
C LYS A 90 9.90 -1.11 21.86
N GLN A 91 8.91 -0.50 21.20
CA GLN A 91 8.93 0.92 20.81
C GLN A 91 9.02 1.83 22.05
N LEU A 92 8.35 1.47 23.14
CA LEU A 92 8.38 2.21 24.42
C LEU A 92 9.57 1.86 25.32
N SER A 93 10.38 0.86 24.97
CA SER A 93 11.45 0.31 25.82
C SER A 93 10.97 -0.19 27.20
N ILE A 94 9.79 -0.80 27.26
CA ILE A 94 9.15 -1.35 28.47
C ILE A 94 9.29 -2.88 28.48
N LYS A 95 9.53 -3.48 29.67
CA LYS A 95 9.69 -4.94 29.83
C LYS A 95 8.43 -5.69 30.30
N ASP A 96 7.43 -4.99 30.83
CA ASP A 96 6.19 -5.59 31.35
C ASP A 96 4.94 -4.96 30.69
N LYS A 97 4.00 -5.81 30.26
CA LYS A 97 2.72 -5.42 29.63
C LYS A 97 1.84 -4.62 30.59
N ALA A 98 1.86 -4.94 31.88
CA ALA A 98 1.08 -4.21 32.89
C ALA A 98 1.58 -2.76 33.07
N ASN A 99 2.81 -2.47 32.63
CA ASN A 99 3.43 -1.16 32.77
C ASN A 99 3.12 -0.19 31.62
N ILE A 100 2.44 -0.59 30.53
CA ILE A 100 2.12 0.34 29.43
C ILE A 100 1.25 1.50 29.94
N SER A 101 0.12 1.20 30.59
CA SER A 101 -0.80 2.24 31.07
C SER A 101 -0.18 3.10 32.17
N ASN A 102 0.64 2.51 33.04
CA ASN A 102 1.37 3.26 34.07
C ASN A 102 2.44 4.17 33.45
N PHE A 103 3.17 3.69 32.44
CA PHE A 103 4.21 4.47 31.75
C PHE A 103 3.65 5.64 30.95
N LEU A 104 2.43 5.52 30.44
CA LEU A 104 1.73 6.56 29.69
C LEU A 104 0.94 7.51 30.59
N ARG A 105 0.86 7.26 31.90
CA ARG A 105 -0.06 7.97 32.81
C ARG A 105 0.21 9.47 32.88
N ASP A 106 1.47 9.87 32.86
CA ASP A 106 1.96 11.23 33.00
C ASP A 106 2.47 11.84 31.69
N LYS A 107 2.25 11.16 30.56
CA LYS A 107 2.82 11.52 29.25
C LYS A 107 1.75 11.80 28.23
N ARG A 108 1.92 12.87 27.46
CA ARG A 108 1.10 13.11 26.28
C ARG A 108 1.60 12.21 25.15
N TYR A 109 0.75 11.30 24.67
CA TYR A 109 1.15 10.33 23.65
C TYR A 109 0.41 10.51 22.33
N CYS A 110 1.10 10.18 21.24
CA CYS A 110 0.56 10.02 19.90
C CYS A 110 0.74 8.56 19.46
N VAL A 111 -0.38 7.86 19.23
CA VAL A 111 -0.38 6.48 18.73
C VAL A 111 -1.01 6.44 17.36
N VAL A 112 -0.29 5.90 16.37
CA VAL A 112 -0.80 5.72 15.01
C VAL A 112 -1.16 4.27 14.75
N PHE A 113 -2.37 4.03 14.23
CA PHE A 113 -2.79 2.75 13.70
C PHE A 113 -3.05 2.87 12.19
N ASP A 114 -2.14 2.32 11.39
CA ASP A 114 -2.10 2.47 9.94
C ASP A 114 -2.64 1.23 9.19
N ASP A 115 -3.63 1.44 8.33
CA ASP A 115 -4.43 0.45 7.58
C ASP A 115 -5.21 -0.52 8.49
N LEU A 116 -6.01 0.05 9.41
CA LEU A 116 -6.88 -0.69 10.31
C LEU A 116 -7.90 -1.53 9.54
N ASN A 117 -7.81 -2.86 9.67
CA ASN A 117 -8.65 -3.83 8.97
C ASN A 117 -9.29 -4.83 9.96
N GLY A 118 -10.26 -4.37 10.75
CA GLY A 118 -11.09 -5.22 11.63
C GLY A 118 -10.85 -5.05 13.14
N GLU A 119 -11.72 -5.70 13.93
CA GLU A 119 -12.06 -5.27 15.30
C GLU A 119 -11.15 -5.81 16.41
N TRP A 120 -10.53 -6.98 16.23
CA TRP A 120 -10.01 -7.76 17.37
C TRP A 120 -8.70 -7.24 17.96
N ILE A 121 -7.87 -6.55 17.18
CA ILE A 121 -6.51 -6.19 17.63
C ILE A 121 -6.49 -4.92 18.49
N TRP A 122 -7.44 -4.04 18.24
CA TRP A 122 -7.35 -2.67 18.75
C TRP A 122 -8.03 -2.51 20.09
N SER A 123 -9.08 -3.29 20.39
CA SER A 123 -9.79 -3.20 21.68
C SER A 123 -8.88 -3.48 22.89
N ASP A 124 -7.95 -4.43 22.76
CA ASP A 124 -6.96 -4.73 23.80
C ASP A 124 -5.90 -3.62 23.95
N ILE A 125 -5.46 -3.02 22.85
CA ILE A 125 -4.46 -1.94 22.88
C ILE A 125 -5.09 -0.66 23.42
N LEU A 126 -6.31 -0.32 22.97
CA LEU A 126 -7.07 0.84 23.45
C LEU A 126 -7.28 0.80 24.97
N ARG A 127 -7.60 -0.37 25.54
CA ARG A 127 -7.73 -0.54 27.01
C ARG A 127 -6.44 -0.24 27.78
N ARG A 128 -5.28 -0.19 27.10
CA ARG A 128 -3.98 0.12 27.69
C ARG A 128 -3.56 1.57 27.50
N LEU A 129 -4.30 2.34 26.70
CA LEU A 129 -4.10 3.77 26.46
C LEU A 129 -4.96 4.58 27.42
N PRO A 130 -4.39 5.14 28.50
CA PRO A 130 -5.17 5.87 29.49
C PRO A 130 -5.59 7.25 28.97
N ASP A 131 -6.84 7.63 29.21
CA ASP A 131 -7.28 9.02 29.07
C ASP A 131 -7.02 9.78 30.37
N ASN A 132 -5.93 10.56 30.40
CA ASN A 132 -5.55 11.36 31.57
C ASN A 132 -5.83 12.85 31.39
N ASN A 133 -6.71 13.22 30.45
CA ASN A 133 -7.03 14.61 30.12
C ASN A 133 -5.77 15.46 29.90
N ASN A 134 -4.80 14.94 29.15
CA ASN A 134 -3.51 15.58 28.91
C ASN A 134 -3.27 15.95 27.43
N GLY A 135 -4.29 15.81 26.58
CA GLY A 135 -4.23 16.09 25.15
C GLY A 135 -3.65 14.95 24.30
N SER A 136 -3.66 13.71 24.79
CA SER A 136 -3.19 12.57 24.01
C SER A 136 -4.06 12.32 22.77
N ARG A 137 -3.46 11.78 21.71
CA ARG A 137 -4.11 11.56 20.40
C ARG A 137 -3.86 10.15 19.86
N ILE A 138 -4.87 9.63 19.19
CA ILE A 138 -4.76 8.40 18.40
C ILE A 138 -5.07 8.75 16.94
N LEU A 139 -4.12 8.54 16.04
CA LEU A 139 -4.31 8.72 14.61
C LEU A 139 -4.61 7.37 13.96
N VAL A 140 -5.70 7.26 13.22
CA VAL A 140 -6.11 6.01 12.57
C VAL A 140 -6.17 6.24 11.08
N THR A 141 -5.67 5.29 10.29
CA THR A 141 -5.97 5.21 8.85
C THR A 141 -6.74 3.93 8.57
N ARG A 142 -7.83 4.02 7.81
CA ARG A 142 -8.64 2.84 7.46
C ARG A 142 -9.41 3.01 6.17
N ARG A 143 -9.91 1.90 5.64
CA ARG A 143 -10.76 1.87 4.45
C ARG A 143 -12.23 2.09 4.84
N PRO A 144 -13.09 2.60 3.93
CA PRO A 144 -14.49 2.87 4.22
C PRO A 144 -15.25 1.63 4.72
N GLU A 145 -14.89 0.43 4.23
CA GLU A 145 -15.50 -0.84 4.64
C GLU A 145 -15.34 -1.14 6.14
N TYR A 146 -14.32 -0.55 6.80
CA TYR A 146 -14.04 -0.71 8.22
C TYR A 146 -14.49 0.49 9.06
N ARG A 147 -15.32 1.40 8.50
CA ARG A 147 -15.77 2.63 9.16
C ARG A 147 -16.68 2.37 10.37
N GLU A 148 -17.54 1.37 10.27
CA GLU A 148 -18.57 1.04 11.27
C GLU A 148 -18.09 0.11 12.38
N CYS A 149 -16.84 -0.34 12.35
CA CYS A 149 -16.28 -1.14 13.45
C CYS A 149 -16.51 -0.41 14.78
N SER A 150 -17.30 -1.05 15.66
CA SER A 150 -17.84 -0.46 16.88
C SER A 150 -16.76 -0.49 17.95
N TYR A 151 -15.92 0.53 17.97
CA TYR A 151 -14.95 0.71 19.04
C TYR A 151 -15.62 1.51 20.17
N PRO A 152 -15.38 1.16 21.44
CA PRO A 152 -15.49 2.14 22.51
C PRO A 152 -14.39 3.17 22.28
N ILE A 153 -14.70 4.15 21.42
CA ILE A 153 -13.83 5.28 21.13
C ILE A 153 -13.79 6.11 22.40
N PRO A 154 -12.61 6.40 22.97
CA PRO A 154 -12.51 7.37 24.03
C PRO A 154 -13.03 8.72 23.51
N THR A 155 -14.10 9.18 24.15
CA THR A 155 -14.43 10.58 24.42
C THR A 155 -14.70 11.51 23.22
N SER A 156 -13.75 11.69 22.28
CA SER A 156 -13.88 12.62 21.13
C SER A 156 -13.32 12.02 19.83
N LYS A 157 -14.05 12.20 18.72
CA LYS A 157 -13.67 11.67 17.39
C LYS A 157 -13.74 12.75 16.32
N LEU A 158 -12.63 13.02 15.65
CA LEU A 158 -12.60 13.73 14.37
C LEU A 158 -12.44 12.74 13.23
N GLN A 159 -13.26 12.86 12.18
CA GLN A 159 -13.11 12.06 10.97
C GLN A 159 -12.72 12.95 9.79
N CYS A 160 -11.66 12.57 9.08
CA CYS A 160 -11.19 13.18 7.84
C CYS A 160 -11.43 12.20 6.69
N GLU A 161 -12.29 12.55 5.74
CA GLU A 161 -12.53 11.75 4.54
C GLU A 161 -11.58 12.15 3.42
N LEU A 162 -10.71 11.22 3.03
CA LEU A 162 -9.70 11.43 2.02
C LEU A 162 -10.16 10.82 0.69
N GLY A 163 -10.49 11.68 -0.26
CA GLY A 163 -10.94 11.31 -1.61
C GLY A 163 -9.87 11.41 -2.69
N PRO A 164 -10.14 10.91 -3.91
CA PRO A 164 -9.27 11.14 -5.06
C PRO A 164 -8.98 12.63 -5.28
N ARG A 165 -7.79 12.94 -5.79
CA ARG A 165 -7.37 14.32 -6.06
C ARG A 165 -8.11 14.88 -7.27
N SER A 166 -8.30 16.20 -7.29
CA SER A 166 -8.86 16.89 -8.46
C SER A 166 -7.99 16.67 -9.71
N ASN A 167 -8.56 16.87 -10.90
CA ASN A 167 -7.79 16.75 -12.15
C ASN A 167 -6.56 17.66 -12.18
N LYS A 168 -6.67 18.87 -11.61
CA LYS A 168 -5.56 19.84 -11.53
C LYS A 168 -4.44 19.31 -10.63
N GLN A 169 -4.76 18.91 -9.40
CA GLN A 169 -3.79 18.35 -8.46
C GLN A 169 -3.17 17.06 -9.01
N SER A 170 -3.99 16.21 -9.65
CA SER A 170 -3.52 14.95 -10.23
C SER A 170 -2.53 15.16 -11.37
N LEU A 171 -2.77 16.16 -12.23
CA LEU A 171 -1.85 16.55 -13.29
C LEU A 171 -0.52 17.03 -12.72
N GLU A 172 -0.58 17.90 -11.70
CA GLU A 172 0.61 18.40 -11.01
C GLU A 172 1.43 17.28 -10.39
N MET A 173 0.79 16.34 -9.69
CA MET A 173 1.45 15.15 -9.12
C MET A 173 2.09 14.27 -10.18
N LEU A 174 1.41 14.06 -11.32
CA LEU A 174 1.94 13.26 -12.43
C LEU A 174 3.19 13.91 -13.02
N LEU A 175 3.13 15.20 -13.34
CA LEU A 175 4.24 15.94 -13.92
C LEU A 175 5.43 16.02 -12.98
N GLN A 176 5.19 16.19 -11.68
CA GLN A 176 6.26 16.21 -10.69
C GLN A 176 6.92 14.83 -10.52
N ALA A 177 6.16 13.75 -10.68
CA ALA A 177 6.71 12.39 -10.67
C ALA A 177 7.48 12.08 -11.98
N ALA A 178 7.01 12.57 -13.13
CA ALA A 178 7.64 12.37 -14.44
C ALA A 178 8.86 13.27 -14.68
N PHE A 179 8.89 14.46 -14.08
CA PHE A 179 9.96 15.45 -14.24
C PHE A 179 10.39 16.02 -12.89
N PRO A 180 11.12 15.26 -12.05
CA PRO A 180 11.45 15.68 -10.69
C PRO A 180 12.36 16.91 -10.60
N LYS A 181 13.14 17.18 -11.66
CA LYS A 181 14.08 18.32 -11.71
C LYS A 181 13.40 19.60 -12.19
N ASP A 182 12.45 19.49 -13.10
CA ASP A 182 11.67 20.62 -13.58
C ASP A 182 10.27 20.15 -14.04
N PRO A 183 9.26 20.25 -13.17
CA PRO A 183 7.90 19.77 -13.45
C PRO A 183 7.22 20.46 -14.65
N TRP A 184 7.72 21.63 -15.07
CA TRP A 184 7.07 22.48 -16.07
C TRP A 184 7.93 22.73 -17.32
N ASP A 185 9.25 22.68 -17.24
CA ASP A 185 10.18 22.80 -18.38
C ASP A 185 10.24 21.51 -19.23
N GLY A 186 9.70 20.41 -18.70
CA GLY A 186 9.47 19.15 -19.41
C GLY A 186 8.09 18.99 -20.04
N CYS A 187 7.19 19.98 -19.95
CA CYS A 187 5.83 19.92 -20.48
C CYS A 187 5.78 20.54 -21.90
N PRO A 188 5.84 19.75 -22.99
CA PRO A 188 5.79 20.30 -24.34
C PRO A 188 4.40 20.88 -24.57
N ALA A 189 4.34 22.17 -24.85
CA ALA A 189 3.08 22.84 -25.19
C ALA A 189 2.42 22.12 -26.39
N GLY A 190 1.14 21.73 -26.25
CA GLY A 190 0.37 21.01 -27.28
C GLY A 190 -0.05 19.60 -26.86
N LYS A 191 0.15 18.60 -27.75
CA LYS A 191 -0.32 17.20 -27.62
C LYS A 191 0.02 16.50 -26.29
N VAL A 192 1.00 16.98 -25.54
CA VAL A 192 1.36 16.42 -24.24
C VAL A 192 0.36 16.80 -23.14
N ASP A 193 -0.35 17.93 -23.26
CA ASP A 193 -1.45 18.26 -22.34
C ASP A 193 -2.63 17.27 -22.50
N ASP A 194 -2.97 16.88 -23.73
CA ASP A 194 -4.02 15.89 -23.99
C ASP A 194 -3.67 14.50 -23.44
N LEU A 195 -2.42 14.06 -23.66
CA LEU A 195 -1.90 12.80 -23.11
C LEU A 195 -1.85 12.83 -21.59
N ALA A 196 -1.36 13.91 -20.99
CA ALA A 196 -1.29 14.06 -19.53
C ALA A 196 -2.69 13.96 -18.91
N ARG A 197 -3.69 14.62 -19.52
CA ARG A 197 -5.09 14.53 -19.10
C ARG A 197 -5.63 13.12 -19.27
N GLN A 198 -5.27 12.40 -20.33
CA GLN A 198 -5.66 11.00 -20.51
C GLN A 198 -5.08 10.09 -19.43
N PHE A 199 -3.81 10.28 -19.08
CA PHE A 199 -3.15 9.59 -17.99
C PHE A 199 -3.80 9.87 -16.64
N VAL A 200 -4.09 11.13 -16.33
CA VAL A 200 -4.81 11.53 -15.11
C VAL A 200 -6.16 10.81 -15.00
N ARG A 201 -6.94 10.75 -16.11
CA ARG A 201 -8.22 10.02 -16.15
C ARG A 201 -8.02 8.53 -15.88
N LYS A 202 -7.02 7.89 -16.49
CA LYS A 202 -6.70 6.47 -16.30
C LYS A 202 -6.28 6.14 -14.87
N CYS A 203 -5.68 7.09 -14.15
CA CYS A 203 -5.30 6.94 -12.75
C CYS A 203 -6.44 7.21 -11.75
N GLY A 204 -7.58 7.74 -12.21
CA GLY A 204 -8.75 8.02 -11.35
C GLY A 204 -8.49 9.03 -10.23
N GLY A 205 -7.48 9.90 -10.39
CA GLY A 205 -7.07 10.85 -9.35
C GLY A 205 -6.43 10.23 -8.11
N LEU A 206 -6.00 8.96 -8.18
CA LEU A 206 -5.36 8.28 -7.06
C LEU A 206 -3.84 8.57 -7.03
N PRO A 207 -3.30 9.09 -5.92
CA PRO A 207 -1.89 9.44 -5.77
C PRO A 207 -0.91 8.33 -6.15
N TRP A 208 -1.18 7.09 -5.74
CA TRP A 208 -0.25 5.98 -6.03
C TRP A 208 -0.16 5.65 -7.52
N PRO A 209 -1.26 5.37 -8.26
CA PRO A 209 -1.22 5.19 -9.71
C PRO A 209 -0.57 6.36 -10.46
N LEU A 210 -0.84 7.61 -10.06
CA LEU A 210 -0.22 8.79 -10.66
C LEU A 210 1.30 8.76 -10.51
N ARG A 211 1.80 8.47 -9.31
CA ARG A 211 3.24 8.39 -9.05
C ARG A 211 3.89 7.22 -9.79
N PHE A 212 3.24 6.05 -9.79
CA PHE A 212 3.71 4.88 -10.52
C PHE A 212 3.84 5.18 -12.01
N LEU A 213 2.83 5.84 -12.59
CA LEU A 213 2.84 6.27 -13.97
C LEU A 213 3.92 7.31 -14.26
N GLY A 214 4.07 8.32 -13.39
CA GLY A 214 5.13 9.32 -13.53
C GLY A 214 6.52 8.67 -13.59
N GLY A 215 6.79 7.67 -12.74
CA GLY A 215 8.03 6.90 -12.79
C GLY A 215 8.22 6.08 -14.07
N LEU A 216 7.15 5.66 -14.76
CA LEU A 216 7.27 5.04 -16.09
C LEU A 216 7.61 6.09 -17.15
N LEU A 217 7.04 7.30 -17.02
CA LEU A 217 7.26 8.41 -17.95
C LEU A 217 8.69 8.99 -17.86
N THR A 218 9.45 8.72 -16.79
CA THR A 218 10.88 9.08 -16.71
C THR A 218 11.74 8.22 -17.64
N GLU A 219 11.31 6.98 -17.91
CA GLU A 219 12.09 5.97 -18.64
C GLU A 219 11.60 5.75 -20.07
N LEU A 220 10.31 5.98 -20.33
CA LEU A 220 9.65 5.57 -21.57
C LEU A 220 8.95 6.75 -22.25
N PRO A 221 8.94 6.79 -23.60
CA PRO A 221 8.13 7.74 -24.35
C PRO A 221 6.66 7.63 -23.98
N TRP A 222 5.98 8.77 -23.87
CA TRP A 222 4.59 8.83 -23.40
C TRP A 222 3.62 8.01 -24.27
N ASN A 223 3.77 8.03 -25.59
CA ASN A 223 2.94 7.22 -26.48
C ASN A 223 3.13 5.71 -26.26
N GLU A 224 4.34 5.28 -25.93
CA GLU A 224 4.62 3.87 -25.63
C GLU A 224 3.95 3.47 -24.31
N VAL A 225 4.05 4.32 -23.28
CA VAL A 225 3.36 4.11 -22.00
C VAL A 225 1.85 4.02 -22.21
N LEU A 226 1.27 4.91 -23.03
CA LEU A 226 -0.15 4.85 -23.36
C LEU A 226 -0.53 3.52 -24.04
N GLY A 227 0.26 3.08 -25.02
CA GLY A 227 0.05 1.80 -25.70
C GLY A 227 0.11 0.61 -24.74
N ARG A 228 1.05 0.62 -23.78
CA ARG A 228 1.14 -0.41 -22.73
C ARG A 228 -0.09 -0.40 -21.81
N ILE A 229 -0.58 0.77 -21.42
CA ILE A 229 -1.81 0.86 -20.61
C ILE A 229 -3.01 0.33 -21.39
N GLN A 230 -3.14 0.68 -22.67
CA GLN A 230 -4.21 0.18 -23.52
C GLN A 230 -4.16 -1.34 -23.69
N ALA A 231 -2.96 -1.93 -23.76
CA ALA A 231 -2.81 -3.39 -23.78
C ALA A 231 -3.28 -4.05 -22.47
N ILE A 232 -2.94 -3.45 -21.31
CA ILE A 232 -3.40 -3.91 -19.99
C ILE A 232 -4.94 -3.84 -19.90
N GLU A 233 -5.54 -2.73 -20.35
CA GLU A 233 -7.00 -2.55 -20.36
C GLU A 233 -7.69 -3.50 -21.35
N ALA A 234 -7.09 -3.76 -22.52
CA ALA A 234 -7.59 -4.74 -23.48
C ALA A 234 -7.54 -6.18 -22.92
N ALA A 235 -6.63 -6.45 -21.99
CA ALA A 235 -6.55 -7.70 -21.25
C ALA A 235 -7.53 -7.77 -20.05
N GLY A 236 -8.42 -6.80 -19.90
CA GLY A 236 -9.50 -6.81 -18.89
C GLY A 236 -9.16 -6.12 -17.57
N MET A 237 -7.97 -5.52 -17.44
CA MET A 237 -7.51 -4.89 -16.19
C MET A 237 -7.42 -3.37 -16.32
N SER A 238 -8.01 -2.59 -15.40
CA SER A 238 -7.76 -1.14 -15.38
C SER A 238 -6.32 -0.81 -14.95
N PHE A 239 -5.78 0.31 -15.41
CA PHE A 239 -4.46 0.76 -14.98
C PHE A 239 -4.34 0.94 -13.46
N VAL A 240 -5.41 1.37 -12.80
CA VAL A 240 -5.45 1.49 -11.33
C VAL A 240 -5.29 0.12 -10.67
N GLN A 241 -6.06 -0.88 -11.09
CA GLN A 241 -5.93 -2.25 -10.57
C GLN A 241 -4.52 -2.79 -10.78
N PHE A 242 -3.95 -2.58 -11.97
CA PHE A 242 -2.58 -2.95 -12.30
C PHE A 242 -1.56 -2.32 -11.33
N ALA A 243 -1.56 -0.99 -11.23
CA ALA A 243 -0.59 -0.25 -10.44
C ALA A 243 -0.69 -0.59 -8.95
N MET A 244 -1.90 -0.83 -8.43
CA MET A 244 -2.10 -1.24 -7.04
C MET A 244 -1.65 -2.68 -6.81
N SER A 245 -1.96 -3.59 -7.73
CA SER A 245 -1.51 -4.99 -7.62
C SER A 245 0.00 -5.09 -7.65
N TYR A 246 0.65 -4.36 -8.56
CA TYR A 246 2.12 -4.30 -8.64
C TYR A 246 2.77 -3.81 -7.34
N ARG A 247 2.14 -2.84 -6.65
CA ARG A 247 2.61 -2.31 -5.36
C ARG A 247 2.63 -3.35 -4.25
N ASP A 248 1.58 -4.15 -4.18
CA ASP A 248 1.33 -5.08 -3.08
C ASP A 248 2.20 -6.33 -3.18
N LEU A 249 2.91 -6.52 -4.29
CA LEU A 249 3.86 -7.61 -4.49
C LEU A 249 5.15 -7.35 -3.70
N PRO A 250 5.45 -8.20 -2.69
CA PRO A 250 6.52 -7.95 -1.73
C PRO A 250 7.93 -8.15 -2.31
N SER A 251 8.10 -9.02 -3.30
CA SER A 251 9.38 -9.30 -3.93
C SER A 251 9.46 -8.82 -5.38
N HIS A 252 10.67 -8.42 -5.80
CA HIS A 252 10.98 -8.16 -7.20
C HIS A 252 10.56 -9.32 -8.12
N ASN A 253 10.75 -10.54 -7.63
CA ASN A 253 10.46 -11.75 -8.36
C ASN A 253 8.96 -11.95 -8.63
N GLU A 254 8.12 -11.70 -7.63
CA GLU A 254 6.67 -11.72 -7.84
C GLU A 254 6.23 -10.61 -8.80
N ARG A 255 6.85 -9.42 -8.73
CA ARG A 255 6.59 -8.33 -9.68
C ARG A 255 6.90 -8.73 -11.11
N VAL A 256 8.07 -9.34 -11.35
CA VAL A 256 8.43 -9.80 -12.71
C VAL A 256 7.49 -10.91 -13.17
N ALA A 257 7.16 -11.87 -12.30
CA ALA A 257 6.21 -12.93 -12.63
C ALA A 257 4.81 -12.36 -12.96
N PHE A 258 4.33 -11.39 -12.18
CA PHE A 258 3.07 -10.68 -12.43
C PHE A 258 3.07 -9.96 -13.78
N LEU A 259 4.15 -9.24 -14.10
CA LEU A 259 4.31 -8.61 -15.42
C LEU A 259 4.30 -9.64 -16.55
N TYR A 260 4.90 -10.81 -16.33
CA TYR A 260 4.93 -11.87 -17.32
C TYR A 260 3.54 -12.41 -17.67
N PHE A 261 2.65 -12.51 -16.67
CA PHE A 261 1.28 -12.97 -16.88
C PHE A 261 0.46 -12.05 -17.79
N LEU A 262 0.82 -10.77 -17.90
CA LEU A 262 0.16 -9.83 -18.82
C LEU A 262 0.35 -10.18 -20.30
N ASN A 263 1.29 -11.07 -20.64
CA ASN A 263 1.47 -11.56 -22.01
C ASN A 263 0.39 -12.57 -22.43
N PHE A 264 -0.46 -13.01 -21.50
CA PHE A 264 -1.48 -14.01 -21.77
C PHE A 264 -2.88 -13.40 -21.60
N PRO A 265 -3.81 -13.62 -22.54
CA PRO A 265 -5.20 -13.21 -22.37
C PRO A 265 -5.81 -13.76 -21.08
N GLU A 266 -6.77 -13.03 -20.51
CA GLU A 266 -7.57 -13.49 -19.38
C GLU A 266 -8.20 -14.87 -19.68
N GLY A 267 -8.18 -15.77 -18.69
CA GLY A 267 -8.67 -17.14 -18.85
C GLY A 267 -7.71 -18.08 -19.60
N THR A 268 -6.49 -17.66 -19.94
CA THR A 268 -5.49 -18.56 -20.53
C THR A 268 -5.08 -19.65 -19.52
N GLU A 269 -5.24 -20.92 -19.91
CA GLU A 269 -4.73 -22.05 -19.15
C GLU A 269 -3.27 -22.34 -19.49
N ILE A 270 -2.39 -22.19 -18.50
CA ILE A 270 -0.95 -22.42 -18.65
C ILE A 270 -0.55 -23.57 -17.72
N ARG A 271 0.18 -24.57 -18.23
CA ARG A 271 0.75 -25.61 -17.35
C ARG A 271 1.85 -24.97 -16.49
N ALA A 272 1.80 -25.14 -15.17
CA ALA A 272 2.79 -24.56 -14.25
C ALA A 272 4.23 -24.95 -14.63
N LYS A 273 4.45 -26.20 -15.08
CA LYS A 273 5.77 -26.66 -15.56
C LYS A 273 6.23 -25.92 -16.82
N SER A 274 5.32 -25.55 -17.71
CA SER A 274 5.66 -24.75 -18.91
C SER A 274 6.03 -23.33 -18.50
N LEU A 275 5.29 -22.74 -17.57
CA LEU A 275 5.56 -21.40 -17.07
C LEU A 275 6.91 -21.30 -16.35
N VAL A 276 7.23 -22.28 -15.49
CA VAL A 276 8.55 -22.37 -14.84
C VAL A 276 9.68 -22.49 -15.87
N ARG A 277 9.46 -23.19 -16.99
CA ARG A 277 10.43 -23.27 -18.10
C ARG A 277 10.53 -21.96 -18.88
N MET A 278 9.43 -21.25 -19.07
CA MET A 278 9.44 -19.93 -19.72
C MET A 278 10.27 -18.94 -18.90
N PHE A 279 10.05 -18.90 -17.58
CA PHE A 279 10.88 -18.10 -16.68
C PHE A 279 12.37 -18.48 -16.72
N GLU A 280 12.68 -19.77 -16.89
CA GLU A 280 14.06 -20.28 -17.08
C GLU A 280 14.71 -19.74 -18.36
N ILE A 281 13.95 -19.75 -19.47
CA ILE A 281 14.45 -19.32 -20.79
C ILE A 281 14.68 -17.81 -20.82
N GLU A 282 13.80 -17.05 -20.18
CA GLU A 282 13.86 -15.58 -20.17
C GLU A 282 14.78 -15.00 -19.10
N ASP A 283 15.54 -15.86 -18.41
CA ASP A 283 16.44 -15.51 -17.31
C ASP A 283 15.77 -14.61 -16.26
N ILE A 284 14.49 -14.86 -15.97
CA ILE A 284 13.74 -14.22 -14.89
C ILE A 284 14.31 -14.79 -13.59
N ASN A 285 15.44 -14.20 -13.18
CA ASN A 285 16.39 -14.83 -12.26
C ASN A 285 15.86 -14.83 -10.82
N PHE A 286 15.18 -15.91 -10.45
CA PHE A 286 14.71 -16.18 -9.08
C PHE A 286 15.86 -16.62 -8.17
N SER A 287 16.86 -15.77 -7.98
CA SER A 287 18.12 -16.00 -7.26
C SER A 287 19.10 -17.00 -7.91
N TYR A 288 20.40 -16.73 -7.78
CA TYR A 288 21.52 -17.60 -8.19
C TYR A 288 21.63 -18.94 -7.43
N ASN A 289 20.59 -19.36 -6.69
CA ASN A 289 20.61 -20.57 -5.89
C ASN A 289 20.07 -21.79 -6.66
N PHE A 290 20.64 -22.96 -6.37
CA PHE A 290 20.28 -24.29 -6.91
C PHE A 290 18.81 -24.72 -6.68
N ARG A 291 17.99 -23.88 -6.01
CA ARG A 291 16.58 -24.15 -5.65
C ARG A 291 15.56 -23.26 -6.37
N TRP A 292 15.93 -22.53 -7.42
CA TRP A 292 15.05 -21.58 -8.11
C TRP A 292 13.71 -22.19 -8.59
N ARG A 293 13.64 -23.49 -8.95
CA ARG A 293 12.37 -24.17 -9.29
C ARG A 293 11.37 -24.22 -8.12
N LEU A 294 11.88 -24.37 -6.89
CA LEU A 294 11.06 -24.27 -5.67
C LEU A 294 10.62 -22.82 -5.45
N SER A 295 11.50 -21.85 -5.74
CA SER A 295 11.18 -20.42 -5.68
C SER A 295 10.09 -20.03 -6.67
N ALA A 296 10.16 -20.49 -7.92
CA ALA A 296 9.17 -20.23 -8.95
C ALA A 296 7.80 -20.84 -8.61
N LYS A 297 7.78 -22.07 -8.05
CA LYS A 297 6.53 -22.68 -7.56
C LYS A 297 5.93 -21.86 -6.43
N LYS A 298 6.74 -21.45 -5.45
CA LYS A 298 6.30 -20.62 -4.34
C LYS A 298 5.71 -19.30 -4.83
N ILE A 299 6.33 -18.64 -5.80
CA ILE A 299 5.80 -17.41 -6.40
C ILE A 299 4.44 -17.65 -7.04
N LEU A 300 4.22 -18.76 -7.73
CA LEU A 300 2.91 -19.10 -8.30
C LEU A 300 1.86 -19.36 -7.22
N GLU A 301 2.24 -19.99 -6.10
CA GLU A 301 1.37 -20.18 -4.94
C GLU A 301 1.05 -18.83 -4.29
N ASP A 302 2.04 -17.97 -4.07
CA ASP A 302 1.90 -16.63 -3.51
C ASP A 302 0.98 -15.76 -4.39
N LEU A 303 1.14 -15.80 -5.73
CA LEU A 303 0.26 -15.09 -6.66
C LEU A 303 -1.17 -15.67 -6.67
N ALA A 304 -1.32 -16.99 -6.48
CA ALA A 304 -2.62 -17.63 -6.41
C ALA A 304 -3.37 -17.30 -5.11
N GLU A 305 -2.67 -17.27 -3.97
CA GLU A 305 -3.22 -16.83 -2.67
C GLU A 305 -3.71 -15.38 -2.71
N ARG A 306 -3.12 -14.55 -3.58
CA ARG A 306 -3.52 -13.15 -3.82
C ARG A 306 -4.57 -13.00 -4.93
N SER A 307 -5.10 -14.12 -5.43
CA SER A 307 -6.09 -14.18 -6.50
C SER A 307 -5.63 -13.57 -7.83
N TYR A 308 -4.32 -13.40 -8.05
CA TYR A 308 -3.81 -12.93 -9.35
C TYR A 308 -3.89 -14.03 -10.41
N VAL A 309 -3.80 -15.28 -9.98
CA VAL A 309 -3.94 -16.46 -10.84
C VAL A 309 -4.75 -17.51 -10.10
N SER A 310 -5.45 -18.38 -10.82
CA SER A 310 -6.19 -19.49 -10.20
C SER A 310 -5.49 -20.81 -10.48
N THR A 311 -5.31 -21.65 -9.46
CA THR A 311 -4.82 -23.02 -9.68
C THR A 311 -5.97 -23.92 -10.10
N LEU A 312 -5.90 -24.51 -11.29
CA LEU A 312 -6.89 -25.49 -11.74
C LEU A 312 -6.50 -26.90 -11.29
N PRO A 313 -7.42 -27.66 -10.66
CA PRO A 313 -7.22 -29.08 -10.45
C PRO A 313 -7.17 -29.79 -11.81
N LEU A 314 -6.28 -30.76 -11.96
CA LEU A 314 -6.26 -31.57 -13.18
C LEU A 314 -7.49 -32.47 -13.26
N PRO A 315 -7.95 -32.80 -14.49
CA PRO A 315 -8.84 -33.93 -14.71
C PRO A 315 -8.23 -35.18 -14.05
N ARG A 316 -9.04 -35.90 -13.27
CA ARG A 316 -8.65 -37.18 -12.65
C ARG A 316 -8.49 -38.24 -13.74
N GLU A 317 -7.38 -38.24 -14.45
CA GLU A 317 -6.95 -39.44 -15.16
C GLU A 317 -6.24 -40.38 -14.18
N ARG A 318 -6.68 -41.64 -14.21
CA ARG A 318 -6.29 -42.70 -13.28
C ARG A 318 -4.76 -42.90 -13.29
N PHE A 319 -4.24 -43.18 -12.09
CA PHE A 319 -2.97 -43.83 -11.74
C PHE A 319 -1.73 -43.02 -11.30
N ASN A 320 -1.20 -43.52 -10.18
CA ASN A 320 0.07 -43.35 -9.45
C ASN A 320 0.32 -42.11 -8.56
N ARG A 321 0.30 -42.38 -7.25
CA ARG A 321 0.41 -41.46 -6.10
C ARG A 321 1.83 -40.90 -5.81
N SER A 322 2.84 -41.07 -6.67
CA SER A 322 4.22 -40.64 -6.35
C SER A 322 4.78 -39.47 -7.19
N ARG A 323 4.00 -38.80 -8.04
CA ARG A 323 4.50 -37.69 -8.92
C ARG A 323 3.58 -36.46 -9.01
N ASN A 324 2.90 -36.08 -7.93
CA ASN A 324 1.70 -35.23 -8.03
C ASN A 324 1.84 -33.72 -7.73
N ALA A 325 3.03 -33.16 -7.53
CA ALA A 325 3.19 -31.70 -7.44
C ALA A 325 3.46 -31.00 -8.80
N ASN A 326 3.87 -31.76 -9.83
CA ASN A 326 4.40 -31.21 -11.10
C ASN A 326 3.37 -31.00 -12.21
N ARG A 327 2.08 -31.11 -11.91
CA ARG A 327 1.03 -31.15 -12.93
C ARG A 327 -0.10 -30.14 -12.71
N GLN A 328 0.09 -29.09 -11.92
CA GLN A 328 -0.91 -28.03 -11.78
C GLN A 328 -1.02 -27.20 -13.08
N LYS A 329 -2.25 -26.82 -13.45
CA LYS A 329 -2.51 -25.76 -14.42
C LYS A 329 -2.77 -24.46 -13.64
N VAL A 330 -2.30 -23.36 -14.18
CA VAL A 330 -2.56 -22.00 -13.71
C VAL A 330 -3.47 -21.37 -14.76
N LEU A 331 -4.62 -20.88 -14.33
CA LEU A 331 -5.48 -20.04 -15.12
C LEU A 331 -5.08 -18.59 -14.83
N CYS A 332 -4.79 -17.81 -15.86
CA CYS A 332 -4.73 -16.36 -15.70
C CYS A 332 -6.10 -15.90 -15.19
N GLY A 333 -6.18 -15.54 -13.92
CA GLY A 333 -7.45 -15.22 -13.27
C GLY A 333 -7.94 -13.84 -13.68
N ASN A 334 -9.17 -13.53 -13.28
CA ASN A 334 -9.63 -12.15 -13.18
C ASN A 334 -8.70 -11.47 -12.17
N LEU A 335 -7.71 -10.77 -12.66
CA LEU A 335 -6.80 -10.02 -11.80
C LEU A 335 -7.64 -8.92 -11.13
N PRO A 336 -7.66 -8.84 -9.79
CA PRO A 336 -8.64 -8.08 -9.01
C PRO A 336 -8.62 -6.56 -9.21
#